data_AF-A0A6G9CVT6-F1
#
_entry.id   AF-A0A6G9CVT6-F1
#
_cell.length_a   1.000
_cell.length_b   1.000
_cell.length_c   1.000
_cell.angle_alpha   90.00
_cell.angle_beta   90.00
_cell.angle_gamma   90.00
#
_symmetry.space_group_name_H-M   'P 1'
#
loop_
_entity.id
_entity.type
_entity.pdbx_description
1 polymer ?
#
loop_
_entity_poly.entity_id
_entity_poly.type
_entity_poly.pdbx_seq_one_letter_code
_entity_poly.pdbx_strand_id
1 'polypeptide(L)'
;MRTWRPSVAVVDSIGELLPLFGSNSNSADDFTTVHTRVLKPLARTGACVLAVDHLAKGQDSRAHGPGGTAAKRRAIGGVSLRVKVKDAFTPGKGGSAYLSVNKDRHGGLREHCPTGDREPLAGIFSLLAFSDGILEWEVKAPKDSDRNPEESAPPGDVAQVAALDPAPETVDEAQTALRWGRQRTSRAVKAWRESESRTDAKESV
;
A
#
# COMPACT_ATOMS: atom_id res chain seq x y z
N MET A 1 -26.14 -15.28 -31.10
CA MET A 1 -25.46 -14.14 -30.44
C MET A 1 -24.33 -14.70 -29.57
N ARG A 2 -23.10 -14.18 -29.65
CA ARG A 2 -22.02 -14.58 -28.72
C ARG A 2 -22.29 -13.93 -27.37
N THR A 3 -22.36 -14.73 -26.31
CA THR A 3 -22.52 -14.23 -24.94
C THR A 3 -21.21 -13.60 -24.48
N TRP A 4 -21.24 -12.32 -24.13
CA TRP A 4 -20.09 -11.59 -23.58
C TRP A 4 -19.75 -12.12 -22.17
N ARG A 5 -18.60 -12.78 -22.00
CA ARG A 5 -18.15 -13.41 -20.74
C ARG A 5 -16.64 -13.19 -20.51
N PRO A 6 -16.21 -11.96 -20.18
CA PRO A 6 -14.80 -11.68 -19.94
C PRO A 6 -14.34 -12.32 -18.63
N SER A 7 -13.12 -12.85 -18.60
CA SER A 7 -12.48 -13.30 -17.36
C SER A 7 -11.97 -12.13 -16.53
N VAL A 8 -11.52 -11.05 -17.20
CA VAL A 8 -10.99 -9.84 -16.58
C VAL A 8 -11.54 -8.61 -17.29
N ALA A 9 -11.90 -7.57 -16.54
CA ALA A 9 -12.25 -6.25 -17.04
C ALA A 9 -11.42 -5.19 -16.31
N VAL A 10 -10.73 -4.32 -17.06
CA VAL A 10 -9.89 -3.26 -16.48
C VAL A 10 -10.56 -1.92 -16.72
N VAL A 11 -10.61 -1.09 -15.67
CA VAL A 11 -11.09 0.28 -15.71
C VAL A 11 -9.98 1.19 -15.21
N ASP A 12 -9.32 1.86 -16.16
CA ASP A 12 -8.23 2.80 -15.90
C ASP A 12 -8.58 4.18 -16.52
N SER A 13 -8.91 5.21 -15.75
CA SER A 13 -8.93 5.31 -14.29
C SER A 13 -10.31 5.64 -13.71
N ILE A 14 -10.52 5.29 -12.44
CA ILE A 14 -11.69 5.75 -11.66
C ILE A 14 -11.75 7.27 -11.60
N GLY A 15 -10.59 7.93 -11.59
CA GLY A 15 -10.47 9.38 -11.61
C GLY A 15 -11.10 10.03 -12.83
N GLU A 16 -11.05 9.36 -13.99
CA GLU A 16 -11.68 9.82 -15.24
C GLU A 16 -13.10 9.30 -15.40
N LEU A 17 -13.39 8.12 -14.86
CA LEU A 17 -14.73 7.53 -14.90
C LEU A 17 -15.78 8.43 -14.23
N LEU A 18 -15.48 9.02 -13.07
CA LEU A 18 -16.45 9.87 -12.37
C LEU A 18 -16.84 11.14 -13.18
N PRO A 19 -15.87 11.92 -13.70
CA PRO A 19 -16.16 13.06 -14.58
C PRO A 19 -17.00 12.72 -15.81
N LEU A 20 -16.86 11.53 -16.42
CA LEU A 20 -17.69 11.11 -17.55
C LEU A 20 -19.19 11.03 -17.21
N PHE A 21 -19.52 10.88 -15.93
CA PHE A 21 -20.90 10.88 -15.43
C PHE A 21 -21.30 12.24 -14.80
N GLY A 22 -20.52 13.30 -15.03
CA GLY A 22 -20.73 14.61 -14.41
C GLY A 22 -20.60 14.60 -12.88
N SER A 23 -19.87 13.61 -12.35
CA SER A 23 -19.76 13.34 -10.91
C SER A 23 -18.48 13.90 -10.31
N ASN A 24 -18.50 14.25 -9.02
CA ASN A 24 -17.37 14.78 -8.27
C ASN A 24 -16.52 13.64 -7.67
N SER A 25 -15.24 13.58 -8.05
CA SER A 25 -14.29 12.56 -7.57
C SER A 25 -14.01 12.55 -6.06
N ASN A 26 -14.40 13.63 -5.36
CA ASN A 26 -14.30 13.74 -3.90
C ASN A 26 -15.60 13.37 -3.17
N SER A 27 -16.70 13.16 -3.89
CA SER A 27 -17.99 12.76 -3.30
C SER A 27 -18.07 11.23 -3.18
N ALA A 28 -18.27 10.74 -1.96
CA ALA A 28 -18.43 9.31 -1.68
C ALA A 28 -19.72 8.74 -2.29
N ASP A 29 -20.78 9.55 -2.35
CA ASP A 29 -22.08 9.16 -2.90
C ASP A 29 -22.04 9.08 -4.42
N ASP A 30 -21.37 10.05 -5.04
CA ASP A 30 -21.10 10.08 -6.48
C ASP A 30 -20.29 8.86 -6.91
N PHE A 31 -19.20 8.56 -6.19
CA PHE A 31 -18.42 7.35 -6.40
C PHE A 31 -19.30 6.09 -6.29
N THR A 32 -20.14 6.00 -5.24
CA THR A 32 -21.00 4.83 -5.02
C THR A 32 -22.01 4.65 -6.16
N THR A 33 -22.54 5.76 -6.67
CA THR A 33 -23.47 5.80 -7.81
C THR A 33 -22.79 5.29 -9.09
N VAL A 34 -21.65 5.87 -9.45
CA VAL A 34 -20.91 5.50 -10.67
C VAL A 34 -20.38 4.06 -10.57
N HIS A 35 -19.81 3.67 -9.44
CA HIS A 35 -19.38 2.28 -9.17
C HIS A 35 -20.54 1.30 -9.36
N THR A 36 -21.74 1.65 -8.90
CA THR A 36 -22.92 0.79 -9.06
C THR A 36 -23.40 0.69 -10.50
N ARG A 37 -23.24 1.75 -11.30
CA ARG A 37 -23.64 1.77 -12.72
C ARG A 37 -22.64 1.09 -13.66
N VAL A 38 -21.35 1.05 -13.28
CA VAL A 38 -20.28 0.59 -14.19
C VAL A 38 -19.59 -0.67 -13.67
N LEU A 39 -18.97 -0.61 -12.49
CA LEU A 39 -18.11 -1.70 -11.99
C LEU A 39 -18.93 -2.92 -11.53
N LYS A 40 -20.07 -2.70 -10.86
CA LYS A 40 -20.92 -3.82 -10.41
C LYS A 40 -21.48 -4.64 -11.58
N PRO A 41 -22.02 -4.06 -12.67
CA PRO A 41 -22.43 -4.83 -13.84
C PRO A 41 -21.29 -5.65 -14.45
N LEU A 42 -20.08 -5.09 -14.56
CA LEU A 42 -18.91 -5.84 -15.03
C LEU A 42 -18.62 -7.06 -14.13
N ALA A 43 -18.61 -6.87 -12.81
CA ALA A 43 -18.41 -7.97 -11.86
C ALA A 43 -19.52 -9.03 -11.93
N ARG A 44 -20.78 -8.62 -12.16
CA ARG A 44 -21.93 -9.53 -12.32
C ARG A 44 -21.85 -10.42 -13.55
N THR A 45 -20.99 -10.11 -14.53
CA THR A 45 -20.70 -11.01 -15.65
C THR A 45 -19.88 -12.24 -15.24
N GLY A 46 -19.31 -12.24 -14.03
CA GLY A 46 -18.35 -13.23 -13.54
C GLY A 46 -16.89 -12.81 -13.71
N ALA A 47 -16.63 -11.63 -14.28
CA ALA A 47 -15.28 -11.11 -14.49
C ALA A 47 -14.61 -10.64 -13.19
N CYS A 48 -13.29 -10.82 -13.13
CA CYS A 48 -12.43 -10.07 -12.22
C CYS A 48 -12.35 -8.62 -12.70
N VAL A 49 -12.79 -7.66 -11.87
CA VAL A 49 -12.77 -6.23 -12.25
C VAL A 49 -11.60 -5.55 -11.56
N LEU A 50 -10.67 -5.02 -12.35
CA LEU A 50 -9.53 -4.24 -11.90
C LEU A 50 -9.82 -2.75 -12.10
N ALA A 51 -9.80 -1.98 -11.02
CA ALA A 51 -10.04 -0.55 -11.04
C ALA A 51 -8.77 0.19 -10.61
N VAL A 52 -8.25 1.06 -11.47
CA VAL A 52 -7.06 1.88 -11.18
C VAL A 52 -7.51 3.24 -10.67
N ASP A 53 -6.99 3.66 -9.52
CA ASP A 53 -7.28 4.96 -8.92
C ASP A 53 -5.98 5.61 -8.45
N HIS A 54 -5.96 6.94 -8.45
CA HIS A 54 -4.83 7.70 -7.95
C HIS A 54 -5.02 8.06 -6.47
N LEU A 55 -3.91 8.20 -5.74
CA LEU A 55 -3.96 8.72 -4.38
C LEU A 55 -4.21 10.24 -4.42
N ALA A 56 -4.99 10.74 -3.47
CA ALA A 56 -5.19 12.17 -3.29
C ALA A 56 -3.85 12.89 -3.04
N LYS A 57 -3.71 14.11 -3.56
CA LYS A 57 -2.43 14.85 -3.57
C LYS A 57 -1.97 15.36 -2.19
N GLY A 58 -2.78 15.32 -1.12
CA GLY A 58 -2.43 15.82 0.22
C GLY A 58 -1.71 14.82 1.15
N GLN A 59 -0.80 15.28 2.02
CA GLN A 59 -0.05 14.43 2.97
C GLN A 59 -0.96 13.79 4.05
N ASP A 60 -1.93 14.52 4.60
CA ASP A 60 -2.91 13.96 5.56
C ASP A 60 -3.81 12.89 4.93
N SER A 61 -4.07 13.03 3.62
CA SER A 61 -4.83 12.08 2.81
C SER A 61 -4.06 10.79 2.52
N ARG A 62 -2.73 10.77 2.70
CA ARG A 62 -1.89 9.58 2.49
C ARG A 62 -1.82 8.72 3.74
N ALA A 63 -1.70 9.34 4.92
CA ALA A 63 -1.68 8.65 6.22
C ALA A 63 -3.01 7.95 6.57
N HIS A 64 -4.14 8.49 6.09
CA HIS A 64 -5.48 7.94 6.31
C HIS A 64 -6.04 7.17 5.09
N GLY A 65 -5.26 7.03 4.01
CA GLY A 65 -5.78 6.67 2.70
C GLY A 65 -6.70 7.77 2.12
N PRO A 66 -6.88 7.84 0.78
CA PRO A 66 -7.48 8.99 0.08
C PRO A 66 -8.80 9.46 0.68
N GLY A 67 -8.91 10.58 1.40
CA GLY A 67 -10.07 11.07 2.19
C GLY A 67 -11.51 11.00 1.62
N GLY A 68 -11.73 10.50 0.40
CA GLY A 68 -12.95 9.82 -0.04
C GLY A 68 -12.92 8.28 0.15
N THR A 69 -12.10 7.76 1.06
CA THR A 69 -11.55 6.39 1.04
C THR A 69 -12.49 5.36 1.61
N ALA A 70 -13.29 5.74 2.61
CA ALA A 70 -14.10 4.76 3.31
C ALA A 70 -15.12 4.11 2.36
N ALA A 71 -15.78 4.90 1.51
CA ALA A 71 -16.71 4.40 0.52
C ALA A 71 -16.01 3.58 -0.58
N LYS A 72 -14.91 4.10 -1.14
CA LYS A 72 -14.08 3.39 -2.14
C LYS A 72 -13.59 2.05 -1.61
N ARG A 73 -12.91 2.06 -0.47
CA ARG A 73 -12.40 0.87 0.22
C ARG A 73 -13.53 -0.07 0.62
N ARG A 74 -14.69 0.43 1.06
CA ARG A 74 -15.87 -0.40 1.40
C ARG A 74 -16.44 -1.10 0.15
N ALA A 75 -16.48 -0.42 -0.98
CA ALA A 75 -17.02 -0.94 -2.24
C ALA A 75 -16.17 -2.08 -2.81
N ILE A 76 -14.86 -2.11 -2.54
CA ILE A 76 -13.99 -3.21 -2.97
C ILE A 76 -14.43 -4.54 -2.32
N GLY A 77 -14.88 -5.46 -3.18
CA GLY A 77 -15.26 -6.82 -2.80
C GLY A 77 -14.09 -7.79 -2.66
N GLY A 78 -12.97 -7.53 -3.32
CA GLY A 78 -11.75 -8.36 -3.28
C GLY A 78 -10.60 -7.67 -2.56
N VAL A 79 -9.47 -7.56 -3.26
CA VAL A 79 -8.23 -6.97 -2.77
C VAL A 79 -8.09 -5.52 -3.24
N SER A 80 -7.60 -4.65 -2.35
CA SER A 80 -7.14 -3.30 -2.66
C SER A 80 -5.64 -3.25 -2.43
N LEU A 81 -4.87 -3.07 -3.49
CA LEU A 81 -3.42 -2.91 -3.43
C LEU A 81 -3.04 -1.44 -3.48
N ARG A 82 -2.05 -1.06 -2.67
CA ARG A 82 -1.37 0.23 -2.77
C ARG A 82 -0.08 0.02 -3.54
N VAL A 83 0.09 0.79 -4.60
CA VAL A 83 1.31 0.78 -5.44
C VAL A 83 2.16 1.97 -5.05
N LYS A 84 3.42 1.71 -4.68
CA LYS A 84 4.39 2.76 -4.32
C LYS A 84 5.70 2.52 -5.05
N VAL A 85 6.20 3.55 -5.71
CA VAL A 85 7.50 3.51 -6.39
C VAL A 85 8.59 3.12 -5.37
N LYS A 86 9.35 2.09 -5.71
CA LYS A 86 10.57 1.66 -5.01
C LYS A 86 11.77 2.28 -5.72
N ASP A 87 11.96 1.90 -6.98
CA ASP A 87 12.97 2.45 -7.88
C ASP A 87 12.27 3.20 -9.01
N ALA A 88 12.67 4.45 -9.27
CA ALA A 88 12.00 5.31 -10.25
C ALA A 88 12.00 4.71 -11.66
N PHE A 89 10.83 4.69 -12.29
CA PHE A 89 10.69 4.25 -13.68
C PHE A 89 11.36 5.26 -14.61
N THR A 90 12.44 4.83 -15.27
CA THR A 90 13.23 5.65 -16.19
C THR A 90 13.30 4.97 -17.56
N PRO A 91 13.03 5.68 -18.67
CA PRO A 91 13.19 5.14 -20.01
C PRO A 91 14.56 4.47 -20.20
N GLY A 92 14.56 3.23 -20.71
CA GLY A 92 15.78 2.44 -20.96
C GLY A 92 16.44 1.83 -19.71
N LYS A 93 15.93 2.07 -18.49
CA LYS A 93 16.46 1.47 -17.25
C LYS A 93 15.46 0.64 -16.47
N GLY A 94 14.18 0.74 -16.81
CA GLY A 94 13.12 0.07 -16.08
C GLY A 94 12.79 0.79 -14.77
N GLY A 95 12.38 0.04 -13.74
CA GLY A 95 12.02 0.55 -12.42
C GLY A 95 11.28 -0.49 -11.59
N SER A 96 10.89 -0.15 -10.36
CA SER A 96 10.17 -1.09 -9.50
C SER A 96 9.17 -0.41 -8.57
N ALA A 97 8.15 -1.16 -8.14
CA ALA A 97 7.13 -0.69 -7.23
C ALA A 97 6.77 -1.74 -6.18
N TYR A 98 6.62 -1.29 -4.94
CA TYR A 98 6.01 -2.06 -3.86
C TYR A 98 4.51 -2.19 -4.09
N LEU A 99 3.98 -3.39 -3.87
CA LEU A 99 2.56 -3.68 -3.82
C LEU A 99 2.21 -4.04 -2.37
N SER A 100 1.46 -3.20 -1.65
CA SER A 100 1.02 -3.50 -0.28
C SER A 100 -0.50 -3.71 -0.18
N VAL A 101 -0.91 -4.59 0.72
CA VAL A 101 -2.31 -4.97 0.92
C VAL A 101 -3.00 -3.92 1.80
N ASN A 102 -3.74 -2.99 1.19
CA ASN A 102 -4.53 -2.00 1.92
C ASN A 102 -5.87 -2.57 2.43
N LYS A 103 -6.45 -3.51 1.68
CA LYS A 103 -7.63 -4.29 2.06
C LYS A 103 -7.56 -5.65 1.39
N ASP A 104 -7.92 -6.68 2.14
CA ASP A 104 -8.23 -8.00 1.60
C ASP A 104 -9.48 -8.49 2.31
N ARG A 105 -10.60 -8.57 1.60
CA ARG A 105 -11.89 -8.92 2.21
C ARG A 105 -11.95 -10.38 2.66
N HIS A 106 -11.30 -11.27 1.91
CA HIS A 106 -11.38 -12.71 2.12
C HIS A 106 -10.10 -13.27 2.77
N GLY A 107 -9.01 -12.51 2.75
CA GLY A 107 -7.74 -12.89 3.40
C GLY A 107 -6.84 -13.78 2.54
N GLY A 108 -7.29 -14.20 1.36
CA GLY A 108 -6.58 -15.17 0.52
C GLY A 108 -5.30 -14.64 -0.13
N LEU A 109 -5.10 -13.32 -0.23
CA LEU A 109 -3.78 -12.80 -0.58
C LEU A 109 -2.94 -12.59 0.68
N ARG A 110 -3.56 -12.07 1.74
CA ARG A 110 -2.87 -11.73 2.98
C ARG A 110 -2.24 -12.94 3.67
N GLU A 111 -2.80 -14.14 3.52
CA GLU A 111 -2.22 -15.37 4.05
C GLU A 111 -0.83 -15.71 3.46
N HIS A 112 -0.51 -15.17 2.29
CA HIS A 112 0.78 -15.32 1.62
C HIS A 112 1.71 -14.10 1.80
N CYS A 113 1.33 -13.15 2.65
CA CYS A 113 2.12 -11.94 2.92
C CYS A 113 2.86 -12.04 4.26
N PRO A 114 3.98 -11.31 4.44
CA PRO A 114 4.67 -11.23 5.72
C PRO A 114 3.78 -10.65 6.82
N THR A 115 3.95 -11.16 8.04
CA THR A 115 3.21 -10.66 9.21
C THR A 115 3.91 -9.47 9.86
N GLY A 116 3.15 -8.65 10.60
CA GLY A 116 3.69 -7.60 11.47
C GLY A 116 3.43 -6.16 11.00
N ASP A 117 3.07 -5.97 9.73
CA ASP A 117 2.64 -4.69 9.18
C ASP A 117 1.10 -4.64 9.05
N ARG A 118 0.53 -3.44 9.18
CA ARG A 118 -0.90 -3.20 9.01
C ARG A 118 -1.31 -3.40 7.55
N GLU A 119 -0.49 -2.93 6.62
CA GLU A 119 -0.60 -3.13 5.17
C GLU A 119 0.65 -3.90 4.69
N PRO A 120 0.69 -5.23 4.83
CA PRO A 120 1.87 -6.02 4.47
C PRO A 120 2.12 -6.00 2.96
N LEU A 121 3.36 -6.26 2.55
CA LEU A 121 3.70 -6.39 1.14
C LEU A 121 3.08 -7.65 0.55
N ALA A 122 2.44 -7.51 -0.61
CA ALA A 122 1.99 -8.60 -1.48
C ALA A 122 3.02 -8.95 -2.55
N GLY A 123 3.99 -8.07 -2.79
CA GLY A 123 5.08 -8.33 -3.72
C GLY A 123 5.76 -7.05 -4.21
N ILE A 124 6.73 -7.25 -5.09
CA ILE A 124 7.46 -6.18 -5.76
C ILE A 124 7.28 -6.38 -7.26
N PHE A 125 6.67 -5.40 -7.92
CA PHE A 125 6.66 -5.31 -9.37
C PHE A 125 8.00 -4.74 -9.84
N SER A 126 8.60 -5.36 -10.86
CA SER A 126 9.81 -4.86 -11.52
C SER A 126 9.58 -4.80 -13.03
N LEU A 127 9.97 -3.68 -13.63
CA LEU A 127 10.10 -3.52 -15.07
C LEU A 127 11.58 -3.55 -15.39
N LEU A 128 11.99 -4.51 -16.22
CA LEU A 128 13.35 -4.69 -16.70
C LEU A 128 13.44 -4.12 -18.13
N ALA A 129 14.45 -3.31 -18.39
CA ALA A 129 14.71 -2.77 -19.71
C ALA A 129 16.00 -3.34 -20.27
N PHE A 130 15.94 -3.88 -21.48
CA PHE A 130 17.07 -4.48 -22.17
C PHE A 130 17.59 -3.56 -23.29
N SER A 131 18.82 -3.79 -23.72
CA SER A 131 19.56 -2.91 -24.65
C SER A 131 18.96 -2.81 -26.06
N ASP A 132 18.11 -3.77 -26.43
CA ASP A 132 17.38 -3.84 -27.70
C ASP A 132 16.00 -3.15 -27.65
N GLY A 133 15.65 -2.52 -26.52
CA GLY A 133 14.36 -1.89 -26.31
C GLY A 133 13.26 -2.86 -25.86
N ILE A 134 13.58 -4.13 -25.62
CA ILE A 134 12.66 -5.08 -25.01
C ILE A 134 12.44 -4.69 -23.55
N LEU A 135 11.17 -4.72 -23.14
CA LEU A 135 10.76 -4.57 -21.76
C LEU A 135 10.19 -5.90 -21.27
N GLU A 136 10.71 -6.39 -20.15
CA GLU A 136 10.10 -7.50 -19.42
C GLU A 136 9.60 -7.00 -18.07
N TRP A 137 8.63 -7.72 -17.52
CA TRP A 137 8.10 -7.42 -16.20
C TRP A 137 7.95 -8.68 -15.37
N GLU A 138 8.08 -8.51 -14.06
CA GLU A 138 7.81 -9.57 -13.10
C GLU A 138 7.13 -9.00 -11.86
N VAL A 139 6.40 -9.85 -11.16
CA VAL A 139 5.95 -9.59 -9.80
C VAL A 139 6.55 -10.68 -8.91
N LYS A 140 7.46 -10.30 -8.03
CA LYS A 140 8.08 -11.21 -7.07
C LYS A 140 7.28 -11.22 -5.78
N ALA A 141 7.01 -12.42 -5.28
CA ALA A 141 6.45 -12.61 -3.94
C ALA A 141 7.38 -11.99 -2.88
N PRO A 142 6.80 -11.46 -1.79
CA PRO A 142 7.57 -10.88 -0.69
C PRO A 142 8.32 -11.98 0.07
N LYS A 143 9.44 -11.63 0.68
CA LYS A 143 10.11 -12.47 1.69
C LYS A 143 9.53 -12.17 3.07
N ASP A 144 9.63 -13.10 4.01
CA ASP A 144 9.15 -12.90 5.39
C ASP A 144 9.81 -11.70 6.10
N SER A 145 11.03 -11.36 5.69
CA SER A 145 11.78 -10.19 6.19
C SER A 145 11.33 -8.86 5.58
N ASP A 146 10.57 -8.89 4.48
CA ASP A 146 10.17 -7.67 3.79
C ASP A 146 9.14 -6.90 4.63
N ARG A 147 9.24 -5.57 4.58
CA ARG A 147 8.41 -4.65 5.35
C ARG A 147 7.88 -3.54 4.46
N ASN A 148 6.69 -3.05 4.78
CA ASN A 148 6.10 -1.91 4.11
C ASN A 148 6.89 -0.63 4.46
N PRO A 149 7.48 0.06 3.46
CA PRO A 149 8.27 1.28 3.71
C PRO A 149 7.43 2.44 4.28
N GLU A 150 6.10 2.40 4.20
CA GLU A 150 5.22 3.41 4.80
C GLU A 150 5.03 3.21 6.31
N GLU A 151 5.38 2.03 6.83
CA GLU A 151 5.27 1.67 8.23
C GLU A 151 6.62 1.66 8.95
N SER A 152 7.72 1.63 8.21
CA SER A 152 9.06 1.85 8.73
C SER A 152 9.22 3.26 9.30
N ALA A 153 9.84 3.36 10.49
CA ALA A 153 10.18 4.65 11.08
C ALA A 153 11.36 5.31 10.33
N PRO A 154 11.35 6.64 10.16
CA PRO A 154 12.53 7.35 9.66
C PRO A 154 13.76 7.08 10.53
N PRO A 155 14.96 6.92 9.96
CA PRO A 155 16.17 6.65 10.75
C PRO A 155 16.45 7.70 11.83
N GLY A 156 16.16 8.98 11.55
CA GLY A 156 16.30 10.06 12.53
C GLY A 156 15.31 9.97 13.70
N ASP A 157 14.16 9.33 13.51
CA ASP A 157 13.21 9.08 14.59
C ASP A 157 13.70 7.93 15.48
N VAL A 158 14.23 6.86 14.87
CA VAL A 158 14.83 5.73 15.58
C VAL A 158 16.02 6.19 16.43
N ALA A 159 16.90 7.02 15.86
CA ALA A 159 18.05 7.57 16.58
C ALA A 159 17.67 8.44 17.78
N GLN A 160 16.58 9.22 17.68
CA GLN A 160 16.08 10.02 18.80
C GLN A 160 15.50 9.16 19.93
N VAL A 161 14.85 8.03 19.60
CA VAL A 161 14.43 7.06 20.62
C VAL A 161 15.65 6.41 21.28
N ALA A 162 16.65 6.01 20.50
CA ALA A 162 17.87 5.39 21.00
C ALA A 162 18.72 6.33 21.90
N ALA A 163 18.57 7.65 21.74
CA ALA A 163 19.28 8.65 22.53
C ALA A 163 18.58 9.00 23.87
N LEU A 164 17.43 8.41 24.18
CA LEU A 164 16.74 8.63 25.45
C LEU A 164 17.50 7.95 26.60
N ASP A 165 17.66 8.68 27.70
CA ASP A 165 18.26 8.19 28.95
C ASP A 165 17.34 8.53 30.14
N PRO A 166 16.77 7.53 30.85
CA PRO A 166 16.91 6.10 30.60
C PRO A 166 16.22 5.66 29.28
N ALA A 167 16.66 4.52 28.76
CA ALA A 167 16.05 3.92 27.57
C ALA A 167 14.57 3.60 27.84
N PRO A 168 13.65 3.85 26.89
CA PRO A 168 12.22 3.72 27.15
C PRO A 168 11.77 2.25 27.20
N GLU A 169 11.14 1.85 28.30
CA GLU A 169 10.53 0.52 28.46
C GLU A 169 9.16 0.43 27.78
N THR A 170 8.48 1.57 27.63
CA THR A 170 7.16 1.62 26.99
C THR A 170 7.08 2.69 25.89
N VAL A 171 6.11 2.51 24.98
CA VAL A 171 5.80 3.52 23.95
C VAL A 171 5.34 4.83 24.59
N ASP A 172 4.61 4.77 25.71
CA ASP A 172 4.04 5.94 26.37
C ASP A 172 5.13 6.77 27.08
N GLU A 173 6.18 6.13 27.62
CA GLU A 173 7.39 6.81 28.11
C GLU A 173 8.13 7.56 27.00
N ALA A 174 8.44 6.87 25.89
CA ALA A 174 9.08 7.50 24.73
C ALA A 174 8.22 8.65 24.17
N GLN A 175 6.89 8.50 24.20
CA GLN A 175 5.97 9.53 23.73
C GLN A 175 6.04 10.78 24.61
N THR A 176 6.09 10.58 25.92
CA THR A 176 6.17 11.66 26.90
C THR A 176 7.52 12.39 26.81
N ALA A 177 8.62 11.65 26.70
CA ALA A 177 9.96 12.21 26.61
C ALA A 177 10.17 13.02 25.31
N LEU A 178 9.75 12.47 24.16
CA LEU A 178 9.96 13.10 22.85
C LEU A 178 8.85 14.09 22.46
N ARG A 179 7.73 14.10 23.19
CA ARG A 179 6.52 14.89 22.89
C ARG A 179 5.99 14.66 21.47
N TRP A 180 6.05 13.42 21.02
CA TRP A 180 5.57 13.01 19.70
C TRP A 180 4.12 12.52 19.72
N GLY A 181 3.51 12.44 18.54
CA GLY A 181 2.24 11.74 18.38
C GLY A 181 2.42 10.21 18.49
N ARG A 182 1.44 9.52 19.10
CA ARG A 182 1.50 8.10 19.45
C ARG A 182 1.93 7.17 18.30
N GLN A 183 1.41 7.40 17.09
CA GLN A 183 1.71 6.56 15.92
C GLN A 183 3.18 6.70 15.48
N ARG A 184 3.75 7.91 15.53
CA ARG A 184 5.17 8.15 15.22
C ARG A 184 6.05 7.46 16.25
N THR A 185 5.75 7.65 17.53
CA THR A 185 6.50 7.02 18.64
C THR A 185 6.45 5.51 18.56
N SER A 186 5.27 4.92 18.36
CA SER A 186 5.10 3.47 18.28
C SER A 186 5.95 2.85 17.16
N ARG A 187 5.99 3.49 15.98
CA ARG A 187 6.84 3.05 14.86
C ARG A 187 8.32 3.14 15.19
N ALA A 188 8.75 4.27 15.77
CA ALA A 188 10.15 4.51 16.10
C ALA A 188 10.67 3.55 17.18
N VAL A 189 9.88 3.32 18.25
CA VAL A 189 10.22 2.37 19.32
C VAL A 189 10.26 0.93 18.80
N LYS A 190 9.28 0.52 17.95
CA LYS A 190 9.29 -0.80 17.31
C LYS A 190 10.57 -1.00 16.49
N ALA A 191 10.91 -0.04 15.63
CA ALA A 191 12.09 -0.12 14.78
C ALA A 191 13.41 -0.08 15.57
N TRP A 192 13.47 0.69 16.66
CA TRP A 192 14.63 0.71 17.56
C TRP A 192 14.86 -0.66 18.23
N ARG A 193 13.81 -1.28 18.80
CA ARG A 193 13.90 -2.63 19.40
C ARG A 193 14.31 -3.72 18.41
N GLU A 194 13.78 -3.66 17.19
CA GLU A 194 14.18 -4.55 16.10
C GLU A 194 15.65 -4.34 15.71
N SER A 195 16.20 -3.13 15.88
CA SER A 195 17.61 -2.85 15.61
C SER A 195 18.55 -3.34 16.72
N GLU A 196 18.13 -3.26 18.00
CA GLU A 196 18.93 -3.76 19.13
C GLU A 196 19.01 -5.28 19.12
N SER A 197 17.87 -5.98 18.99
CA SER A 197 17.83 -7.45 18.91
C SER A 197 18.68 -8.02 17.77
N ARG A 198 18.83 -7.29 16.67
CA ARG A 198 19.66 -7.68 15.53
C ARG A 198 21.15 -7.41 15.74
N THR A 199 21.49 -6.51 16.66
CA THR A 199 22.86 -6.21 17.07
C THR A 199 23.33 -7.28 18.06
N ASP A 200 22.51 -7.61 19.05
CA ASP A 200 22.78 -8.69 20.02
C ASP A 200 22.98 -10.06 19.35
N ALA A 201 22.16 -10.35 18.32
CA ALA A 201 22.28 -11.59 17.55
C ALA A 201 23.56 -11.69 16.70
N LYS A 202 24.23 -10.57 16.41
CA LYS A 202 25.50 -10.54 15.67
C LYS A 202 26.72 -10.63 16.58
N GLU A 203 26.64 -10.16 17.82
CA GLU A 203 27.72 -10.27 18.80
C GLU A 203 27.79 -11.65 19.47
N SER A 204 26.75 -12.47 19.32
CA SER A 204 26.64 -13.82 19.86
C SER A 204 27.23 -14.93 18.96
N VAL A 205 27.91 -14.57 17.86
CA VAL A 205 28.47 -15.50 16.84
C VAL A 205 29.99 -15.40 16.77
#